data_AF-L5JPV2-F1
#
_entry.id   AF-L5JPV2-F1
#
_cell.length_a   1.000
_cell.length_b   1.000
_cell.length_c   1.000
_cell.angle_alpha   90.00
_cell.angle_beta   90.00
_cell.angle_gamma   90.00
#
_symmetry.space_group_name_H-M   'P 1'
#
loop_
_entity.id
_entity.type
_entity.pdbx_description
1 polymer ?
#
loop_
_entity_poly.entity_id
_entity_poly.type
_entity_poly.pdbx_seq_one_letter_code
_entity_poly.pdbx_strand_id
1 'polypeptide(L)'
;MEVGATELVNVLNKVVTQNLDLKTDGFGFDTCHSMGAVMDSDMTGKLSFEEFKSLWNNIKKWQAIYKRFCVDGSGTIDSSEHPRAFEAAGFRVNEHLYDMIIRGYLDKREHRF
;
A
#
# COMPACT_ATOMS: atom_id res chain seq x y z
N MET A 1 16.09 -16.10 8.05
CA MET A 1 15.23 -15.99 6.86
C MET A 1 15.22 -14.52 6.48
N GLU A 2 15.67 -14.20 5.28
CA GLU A 2 15.71 -12.82 4.75
C GLU A 2 14.76 -12.74 3.57
N VAL A 3 14.05 -11.61 3.43
CA VAL A 3 13.05 -11.39 2.38
C VAL A 3 13.50 -10.22 1.52
N GLY A 4 13.81 -10.48 0.24
CA GLY A 4 14.09 -9.44 -0.74
C GLY A 4 12.81 -8.95 -1.43
N ALA A 5 12.97 -7.95 -2.30
CA ALA A 5 11.86 -7.37 -3.05
C ALA A 5 11.12 -8.40 -3.90
N THR A 6 11.83 -9.36 -4.51
CA THR A 6 11.23 -10.42 -5.34
C THR A 6 10.37 -11.37 -4.51
N GLU A 7 10.83 -11.80 -3.32
CA GLU A 7 10.01 -12.60 -2.43
C GLU A 7 8.78 -11.83 -1.95
N LEU A 8 8.93 -10.53 -1.67
CA LEU A 8 7.83 -9.68 -1.26
C LEU A 8 6.76 -9.55 -2.37
N VAL A 9 7.15 -9.37 -3.63
CA VAL A 9 6.24 -9.39 -4.80
C VAL A 9 5.40 -10.67 -4.80
N ASN A 10 6.05 -11.82 -4.65
CA ASN A 10 5.37 -13.11 -4.69
C ASN A 10 4.37 -13.28 -3.55
N VAL A 11 4.76 -12.90 -2.33
CA VAL A 11 3.88 -12.99 -1.14
C VAL A 11 2.69 -12.06 -1.26
N LEU A 12 2.91 -10.79 -1.61
CA LEU A 12 1.83 -9.80 -1.70
C LEU A 12 0.85 -10.13 -2.83
N ASN A 13 1.34 -10.55 -4.00
CA ASN A 13 0.49 -10.95 -5.12
C ASN A 13 -0.32 -12.21 -4.82
N LYS A 14 0.25 -13.17 -4.08
CA LYS A 14 -0.50 -14.34 -3.62
C LYS A 14 -1.64 -13.96 -2.66
N VAL A 15 -1.46 -12.91 -1.86
CA VAL A 15 -2.46 -12.47 -0.88
C VAL A 15 -3.59 -11.71 -1.56
N VAL A 16 -3.30 -10.78 -2.46
CA VAL A 16 -4.36 -10.02 -3.15
C VAL A 16 -5.17 -10.88 -4.11
N THR A 17 -4.56 -11.88 -4.75
CA THR A 17 -5.32 -12.84 -5.60
C THR A 17 -6.31 -13.69 -4.79
N GLN A 18 -6.08 -13.85 -3.48
CA GLN A 18 -7.01 -14.52 -2.55
C GLN A 18 -8.07 -13.56 -1.98
N ASN A 19 -7.92 -12.25 -2.15
CA ASN A 19 -8.83 -11.21 -1.66
C ASN A 19 -9.51 -10.53 -2.85
N LEU A 20 -10.51 -11.20 -3.44
CA LEU A 20 -11.22 -10.73 -4.64
C LEU A 20 -11.97 -9.40 -4.46
N ASP A 21 -12.13 -8.94 -3.22
CA ASP A 21 -12.71 -7.65 -2.85
C ASP A 21 -11.74 -6.46 -2.99
N LEU A 22 -10.47 -6.71 -3.31
CA LEU A 22 -9.48 -5.68 -3.59
C LEU A 22 -9.25 -5.52 -5.10
N LYS A 23 -9.51 -4.33 -5.63
CA LYS A 23 -9.21 -4.02 -7.04
C LYS A 23 -7.75 -3.59 -7.16
N THR A 24 -6.93 -4.45 -7.74
CA THR A 24 -5.50 -4.19 -7.95
C THR A 24 -5.00 -4.86 -9.23
N ASP A 25 -4.04 -4.23 -9.89
CA ASP A 25 -3.24 -4.83 -10.99
C ASP A 25 -2.06 -5.66 -10.47
N GLY A 26 -1.91 -5.77 -9.15
CA GLY A 26 -0.83 -6.46 -8.47
C GLY A 26 0.27 -5.51 -8.00
N PHE A 27 1.14 -6.04 -7.15
CA PHE A 27 2.34 -5.34 -6.68
C PHE A 27 3.51 -5.61 -7.63
N GLY A 28 4.02 -4.53 -8.23
CA GLY A 28 5.23 -4.57 -9.05
C GLY A 28 6.52 -4.59 -8.22
N PHE A 29 7.64 -4.86 -8.89
CA PHE A 29 8.97 -4.89 -8.27
C PHE A 29 9.32 -3.55 -7.61
N ASP A 30 9.16 -2.43 -8.32
CA ASP A 30 9.52 -1.10 -7.80
C ASP A 30 8.74 -0.73 -6.53
N THR A 31 7.46 -1.09 -6.47
CA THR A 31 6.63 -0.90 -5.28
C THR A 31 7.16 -1.73 -4.11
N CYS A 32 7.44 -3.01 -4.34
CA CYS A 32 7.97 -3.89 -3.29
C CYS A 32 9.38 -3.51 -2.86
N HIS A 33 10.22 -3.06 -3.80
CA HIS A 33 11.56 -2.56 -3.53
C HIS A 33 11.52 -1.30 -2.67
N SER A 34 10.62 -0.35 -3.00
CA SER A 34 10.42 0.86 -2.20
C SER A 34 9.90 0.54 -0.79
N MET A 35 8.98 -0.42 -0.67
CA MET A 35 8.51 -0.90 0.65
C MET A 35 9.63 -1.54 1.45
N GLY A 36 10.47 -2.35 0.81
CA GLY A 36 11.65 -2.95 1.42
C GLY A 36 12.61 -1.89 1.94
N ALA A 37 12.97 -0.92 1.10
CA ALA A 37 13.89 0.16 1.46
C ALA A 37 13.40 1.04 2.62
N VAL A 38 12.09 1.26 2.76
CA VAL A 38 11.51 2.02 3.87
C VAL A 38 11.58 1.24 5.20
N MET A 39 11.57 -0.10 5.12
CA MET A 39 11.53 -0.97 6.29
C MET A 39 12.90 -1.51 6.71
N ASP A 40 13.86 -1.53 5.79
CA ASP A 40 15.25 -1.96 5.96
C ASP A 40 16.01 -0.94 6.82
N SER A 41 15.91 -1.12 8.13
CA SER A 41 16.45 -0.22 9.14
C SER A 41 17.95 -0.41 9.36
N ASP A 42 18.46 -1.60 9.04
CA ASP A 42 19.87 -1.96 9.15
C ASP A 42 20.65 -1.84 7.82
N MET A 43 19.98 -1.41 6.74
CA MET A 43 20.54 -1.16 5.41
C MET A 43 21.19 -2.40 4.79
N THR A 44 20.65 -3.58 5.07
CA THR A 44 21.16 -4.86 4.54
C THR A 44 20.74 -5.10 3.08
N GLY A 45 19.78 -4.32 2.57
CA GLY A 45 19.17 -4.48 1.25
C GLY A 45 18.08 -5.57 1.22
N LYS A 46 17.76 -6.17 2.36
CA LYS A 46 16.72 -7.20 2.52
C LYS A 46 16.05 -7.01 3.87
N LEU A 47 14.87 -7.59 4.03
CA LEU A 47 14.15 -7.56 5.30
C LEU A 47 14.53 -8.77 6.14
N SER A 48 14.99 -8.52 7.36
CA SER A 48 15.00 -9.51 8.42
C SER A 48 13.58 -9.96 8.77
N PHE A 49 13.45 -11.02 9.56
CA PHE A 49 12.14 -11.51 9.99
C PHE A 49 11.33 -10.46 10.76
N GLU A 50 11.97 -9.70 11.66
CA GLU A 50 11.27 -8.68 12.46
C GLU A 50 10.85 -7.47 11.60
N GLU A 51 11.68 -7.05 10.64
CA GLU A 51 11.31 -5.97 9.70
C GLU A 51 10.18 -6.40 8.78
N PHE A 52 10.25 -7.63 8.23
CA PHE A 52 9.17 -8.18 7.44
C PHE A 52 7.86 -8.31 8.24
N LYS A 53 7.94 -8.77 9.49
CA LYS A 53 6.78 -8.88 10.39
C LYS A 53 6.17 -7.50 10.69
N SER A 54 7.00 -6.48 10.89
CA SER A 54 6.54 -5.10 11.07
C SER A 54 5.82 -4.58 9.81
N LEU A 55 6.43 -4.75 8.64
CA LEU A 55 5.82 -4.42 7.35
C LEU A 55 4.47 -5.15 7.16
N TRP A 56 4.44 -6.45 7.43
CA TRP A 56 3.26 -7.28 7.29
C TRP A 56 2.11 -6.83 8.20
N ASN A 57 2.41 -6.44 9.44
CA ASN A 57 1.41 -5.91 10.36
C ASN A 57 0.85 -4.56 9.87
N ASN A 58 1.71 -3.69 9.33
CA ASN A 58 1.28 -2.44 8.72
C ASN A 58 0.37 -2.68 7.50
N ILE A 59 0.73 -3.62 6.61
CA ILE A 59 -0.08 -3.98 5.44
C ILE A 59 -1.46 -4.47 5.86
N LYS A 60 -1.56 -5.37 6.86
CA LYS A 60 -2.88 -5.82 7.37
C LYS A 60 -3.70 -4.68 7.96
N LYS A 61 -3.07 -3.78 8.72
CA LYS A 61 -3.74 -2.59 9.28
C LYS A 61 -4.30 -1.72 8.15
N TRP A 62 -3.49 -1.41 7.14
CA TRP A 62 -3.92 -0.61 6.00
C TRP A 62 -4.97 -1.30 5.15
N GLN A 63 -4.89 -2.62 4.97
CA GLN A 63 -5.93 -3.40 4.29
C GLN A 63 -7.27 -3.31 5.03
N ALA A 64 -7.28 -3.44 6.36
CA ALA A 64 -8.51 -3.31 7.14
C ALA A 64 -9.12 -1.90 7.05
N ILE A 65 -8.27 -0.86 7.06
CA ILE A 65 -8.70 0.52 6.81
C ILE A 65 -9.29 0.65 5.40
N TYR A 66 -8.60 0.13 4.39
CA TYR A 66 -9.05 0.18 3.00
C TYR A 66 -10.44 -0.43 2.84
N LYS A 67 -10.66 -1.64 3.37
CA LYS A 67 -11.97 -2.32 3.33
C LYS A 67 -13.05 -1.56 4.11
N ARG A 68 -12.70 -0.84 5.18
CA ARG A 68 -13.65 -0.03 5.95
C ARG A 68 -14.12 1.19 5.19
N PHE A 69 -13.25 1.82 4.40
CA PHE A 69 -13.56 3.05 3.68
C PHE A 69 -13.96 2.82 2.22
N CYS A 70 -13.74 1.65 1.63
CA CYS A 70 -14.33 1.28 0.34
C CYS A 70 -15.79 0.81 0.52
N VAL A 71 -16.67 1.74 0.90
CA VAL A 71 -18.06 1.44 1.34
C VAL A 71 -18.97 1.04 0.18
N ASP A 72 -18.69 1.49 -1.03
CA ASP A 72 -19.50 1.23 -2.22
C ASP A 72 -19.20 -0.12 -2.91
N GLY A 73 -18.21 -0.86 -2.42
CA GLY A 73 -17.78 -2.12 -3.03
C GLY A 73 -17.15 -1.95 -4.40
N SER A 74 -16.78 -0.73 -4.81
CA SER A 74 -16.08 -0.45 -6.07
C SER A 74 -14.67 -1.05 -6.12
N GLY A 75 -14.16 -1.44 -4.95
CA GLY A 75 -12.77 -1.84 -4.75
C GLY A 75 -11.81 -0.66 -4.80
N THR A 76 -12.29 0.59 -4.69
CA THR A 76 -11.53 1.83 -4.60
C THR A 76 -12.06 2.74 -3.48
N ILE A 77 -11.19 3.55 -2.87
CA ILE A 77 -11.63 4.59 -1.92
C ILE A 77 -11.96 5.84 -2.73
N ASP A 78 -13.11 6.47 -2.45
CA ASP A 78 -13.47 7.72 -3.12
C ASP A 78 -12.59 8.89 -2.67
N SER A 79 -12.40 9.86 -3.56
CA SER A 79 -11.64 11.09 -3.30
C SER A 79 -12.08 11.83 -2.04
N SER A 80 -13.36 11.76 -1.67
CA SER A 80 -13.93 12.37 -0.47
C SER A 80 -13.66 11.58 0.82
N GLU A 81 -13.27 10.31 0.73
CA GLU A 81 -13.09 9.40 1.87
C GLU A 81 -11.64 9.24 2.29
N HIS A 82 -10.66 9.54 1.42
CA HIS A 82 -9.26 9.35 1.80
C HIS A 82 -8.80 10.16 3.02
N PRO A 83 -9.26 11.41 3.32
CA PRO A 83 -8.79 12.13 4.51
C PRO A 83 -9.09 11.33 5.79
N ARG A 84 -10.27 10.71 5.86
CA ARG A 84 -10.68 9.85 6.98
C ARG A 84 -9.89 8.54 7.01
N ALA A 85 -9.53 7.99 5.85
CA ALA A 85 -8.67 6.82 5.76
C ALA A 85 -7.24 7.10 6.26
N PHE A 86 -6.66 8.26 5.89
CA PHE A 86 -5.35 8.70 6.39
C PHE A 86 -5.38 8.91 7.91
N GLU A 87 -6.41 9.55 8.43
CA GLU A 87 -6.58 9.74 9.87
C GLU A 87 -6.67 8.40 10.61
N ALA A 88 -7.46 7.45 10.09
CA ALA A 88 -7.57 6.10 10.65
C ALA A 88 -6.23 5.31 10.59
N ALA A 89 -5.39 5.60 9.60
CA ALA A 89 -4.04 5.04 9.51
C ALA A 89 -3.07 5.67 10.52
N GLY A 90 -3.43 6.83 11.09
CA GLY A 90 -2.64 7.60 12.06
C GLY A 90 -1.90 8.78 11.44
N PHE A 91 -2.18 9.13 10.18
CA PHE A 91 -1.54 10.24 9.49
C PHE A 91 -2.41 11.50 9.56
N ARG A 92 -1.84 12.59 10.07
CA ARG A 92 -2.42 13.93 9.95
C ARG A 92 -1.81 14.59 8.73
N VAL A 93 -2.55 14.60 7.63
CA VAL A 93 -2.13 15.19 6.37
C VAL A 93 -2.85 16.52 6.22
N ASN A 94 -2.12 17.60 5.95
CA ASN A 94 -2.74 18.88 5.61
C ASN A 94 -3.25 18.86 4.16
N GLU A 95 -4.13 19.80 3.80
CA GLU A 95 -4.76 19.84 2.47
C GLU A 95 -3.73 19.88 1.32
N HIS A 96 -2.63 20.62 1.49
CA HIS A 96 -1.61 20.73 0.45
C HIS A 96 -0.86 19.41 0.20
N LEU A 97 -0.46 18.71 1.27
CA LEU A 97 0.17 17.39 1.16
C LEU A 97 -0.81 16.36 0.62
N TYR A 98 -2.08 16.47 1.00
CA TYR A 98 -3.13 15.60 0.53
C TYR A 98 -3.30 15.72 -1.00
N ASP A 99 -3.43 16.94 -1.51
CA ASP A 99 -3.50 17.21 -2.95
C ASP A 99 -2.30 16.64 -3.72
N MET A 100 -1.09 16.75 -3.15
CA MET A 100 0.12 16.22 -3.76
C MET A 100 0.10 14.69 -3.83
N ILE A 101 -0.34 14.02 -2.75
CA ILE A 101 -0.45 12.55 -2.71
C ILE A 101 -1.51 12.07 -3.70
N ILE A 102 -2.69 12.69 -3.71
CA ILE A 102 -3.78 12.34 -4.62
C ILE A 102 -3.33 12.49 -6.07
N ARG A 103 -2.69 13.60 -6.46
CA ARG A 103 -2.18 13.77 -7.83
C ARG A 103 -1.09 12.76 -8.19
N GLY A 104 -0.23 12.40 -7.23
CA GLY A 104 0.83 11.41 -7.46
C GLY A 104 0.35 9.98 -7.65
N TYR A 105 -0.81 9.61 -7.08
CA TYR A 105 -1.34 8.24 -7.07
C TYR A 105 -2.64 8.02 -7.85
N LEU A 106 -3.52 9.02 -7.99
CA LEU A 106 -4.77 8.90 -8.76
C LEU A 106 -4.57 9.13 -10.27
N ASP A 107 -3.57 9.92 -10.67
CA ASP A 107 -3.34 10.20 -12.09
C ASP A 107 -2.19 9.37 -12.68
N LYS A 108 -2.54 8.18 -13.18
CA LYS A 108 -1.81 7.49 -14.26
C LYS A 108 -2.72 6.78 -15.26
N ARG A 109 -4.05 6.96 -15.19
CA ARG A 109 -5.02 6.22 -16.03
C ARG A 109 -5.89 7.09 -16.95
N GLU A 110 -5.85 8.43 -16.89
CA GLU A 110 -6.69 9.30 -17.73
C GLU A 110 -5.96 10.07 -18.85
N HIS A 111 -4.69 9.78 -19.13
CA HIS A 111 -3.95 10.40 -20.24
C HIS A 111 -3.46 9.39 -21.28
N ARG A 112 -4.35 8.55 -21.80
CA ARG A 112 -4.16 7.88 -23.10
C ARG A 112 -5.26 8.35 -24.06
N PHE A 113 -4.95 9.41 -24.80
CA PHE A 113 -5.59 9.71 -26.07
C PHE A 113 -5.15 8.69 -27.13
#